data_AF-K2BXF2-F1
#
_entry.id   AF-K2BXF2-F1
#
_cell.length_a   1.000
_cell.length_b   1.000
_cell.length_c   1.000
_cell.angle_alpha   90.00
_cell.angle_beta   90.00
_cell.angle_gamma   90.00
#
_symmetry.space_group_name_H-M   'P 1'
#
loop_
_entity.id
_entity.type
_entity.pdbx_description
1 polymer ?
#
loop_
_entity_poly.entity_id
_entity_poly.type
_entity_poly.pdbx_seq_one_letter_code
_entity_poly.pdbx_strand_id
1 'polypeptide(L)'
;VPSELIYEAHAGMAGYNLKFCNICADSRDLQYCDCCFQGSSNLFGCIGLKKSQYCILNKPYSEMEYHQLEKKIIEQMRTAGEYGEFFPIRYAPFAYNESAAPEYFPCTPEQVTALGGRWQVEDRKQYKVQTYRVLSDSTLVSDDILQALLACQHCQRNYRLTQAELAFYRRTGVPIPQWCPDCRHLQRMQLRNPRQLWQRQCMCTQTDHAHHGRCSVEFETTFSPERKELVYCEQCYQKEVY
;
A
#
# COMPACT_ATOMS: atom_id res chain seq x y z
N VAL A 1 -11.65 -8.02 -22.30
CA VAL A 1 -12.53 -8.97 -21.57
C VAL A 1 -12.70 -8.43 -20.16
N PRO A 2 -13.93 -8.26 -19.64
CA PRO A 2 -14.15 -7.84 -18.26
C PRO A 2 -13.59 -8.90 -17.29
N SER A 3 -13.21 -8.47 -16.08
CA SER A 3 -12.83 -9.41 -15.03
C SER A 3 -14.08 -9.87 -14.27
N GLU A 4 -14.24 -11.18 -14.10
CA GLU A 4 -15.43 -11.77 -13.45
C GLU A 4 -15.04 -12.89 -12.49
N LEU A 5 -15.84 -13.08 -11.42
CA LEU A 5 -15.61 -14.11 -10.40
C LEU A 5 -14.21 -14.02 -9.76
N ILE A 6 -13.83 -12.81 -9.36
CA ILE A 6 -12.53 -12.53 -8.73
C ILE A 6 -12.72 -12.44 -7.22
N TYR A 7 -11.96 -13.23 -6.45
CA TYR A 7 -12.06 -13.28 -5.00
C TYR A 7 -10.68 -13.31 -4.35
N GLU A 8 -10.46 -12.51 -3.31
CA GLU A 8 -9.18 -12.41 -2.60
C GLU A 8 -8.01 -12.30 -3.60
N ALA A 9 -8.09 -11.39 -4.56
CA ALA A 9 -7.07 -11.25 -5.59
C ALA A 9 -6.56 -9.81 -5.66
N HIS A 10 -5.25 -9.67 -5.84
CA HIS A 10 -4.57 -8.40 -5.91
C HIS A 10 -4.02 -8.17 -7.33
N ALA A 11 -4.21 -6.96 -7.86
CA ALA A 11 -3.64 -6.51 -9.14
C ALA A 11 -3.93 -7.43 -10.35
N GLY A 12 -5.18 -7.89 -10.49
CA GLY A 12 -5.62 -8.69 -11.64
C GLY A 12 -6.37 -7.91 -12.72
N MET A 13 -6.24 -8.32 -13.98
CA MET A 13 -6.92 -7.72 -15.13
C MET A 13 -7.38 -8.80 -16.11
N ALA A 14 -8.53 -8.61 -16.77
CA ALA A 14 -9.07 -9.52 -17.78
C ALA A 14 -9.07 -11.00 -17.34
N GLY A 15 -9.44 -11.25 -16.08
CA GLY A 15 -9.43 -12.58 -15.47
C GLY A 15 -10.83 -13.19 -15.33
N TYR A 16 -10.92 -14.51 -15.34
CA TYR A 16 -12.16 -15.23 -15.02
C TYR A 16 -11.92 -16.26 -13.92
N ASN A 17 -12.69 -16.25 -12.84
CA ASN A 17 -12.58 -17.23 -11.76
C ASN A 17 -11.15 -17.30 -11.15
N LEU A 18 -10.62 -16.13 -10.75
CA LEU A 18 -9.32 -16.02 -10.07
C LEU A 18 -9.53 -15.92 -8.55
N LYS A 19 -8.90 -16.82 -7.80
CA LYS A 19 -9.04 -16.91 -6.34
C LYS A 19 -7.68 -16.88 -5.65
N PHE A 20 -7.52 -16.06 -4.61
CA PHE A 20 -6.31 -16.04 -3.79
C PHE A 20 -5.04 -15.71 -4.63
N CYS A 21 -5.18 -14.87 -5.65
CA CYS A 21 -4.16 -14.65 -6.67
C CYS A 21 -3.47 -13.28 -6.55
N ASN A 22 -2.16 -13.23 -6.77
CA ASN A 22 -1.38 -12.00 -6.80
C ASN A 22 -0.87 -11.70 -8.21
N ILE A 23 -1.17 -10.51 -8.74
CA ILE A 23 -0.66 -10.01 -10.03
C ILE A 23 -0.90 -11.03 -11.16
N CYS A 24 -2.11 -11.58 -11.27
CA CYS A 24 -2.49 -12.50 -12.34
C CYS A 24 -3.42 -11.82 -13.33
N ALA A 25 -3.13 -11.87 -14.62
CA ALA A 25 -3.92 -11.19 -15.63
C ALA A 25 -4.06 -12.00 -16.92
N ASP A 26 -5.13 -11.74 -17.68
CA ASP A 26 -5.43 -12.43 -18.93
C ASP A 26 -5.36 -13.96 -18.74
N SER A 27 -6.15 -14.49 -17.79
CA SER A 27 -6.07 -15.89 -17.35
C SER A 27 -7.39 -16.34 -16.75
N ARG A 28 -7.62 -17.65 -16.63
CA ARG A 28 -8.87 -18.18 -16.06
C ARG A 28 -8.66 -19.40 -15.15
N ASP A 29 -9.49 -19.56 -14.14
CA ASP A 29 -9.45 -20.75 -13.26
C ASP A 29 -8.09 -20.90 -12.58
N LEU A 30 -7.65 -19.85 -11.88
CA LEU A 30 -6.41 -19.82 -11.10
C LEU A 30 -6.74 -19.78 -9.61
N GLN A 31 -6.02 -20.57 -8.82
CA GLN A 31 -6.12 -20.59 -7.36
C GLN A 31 -4.73 -20.48 -6.75
N TYR A 32 -4.54 -19.60 -5.76
CA TYR A 32 -3.25 -19.43 -5.07
C TYR A 32 -2.07 -19.19 -6.03
N CYS A 33 -2.26 -18.41 -7.08
CA CYS A 33 -1.22 -18.15 -8.09
C CYS A 33 -0.60 -16.75 -7.94
N ASP A 34 0.67 -16.62 -8.33
CA ASP A 34 1.41 -15.35 -8.31
C ASP A 34 2.07 -15.08 -9.66
N CYS A 35 1.87 -13.89 -10.23
CA CYS A 35 2.51 -13.47 -11.48
C CYS A 35 2.28 -14.44 -12.66
N CYS A 36 1.08 -15.02 -12.78
CA CYS A 36 0.70 -15.89 -13.91
C CYS A 36 -0.08 -15.09 -14.98
N PHE A 37 0.27 -15.28 -16.26
CA PHE A 37 -0.20 -14.42 -17.34
C PHE A 37 -0.49 -15.13 -18.67
N GLN A 38 -0.91 -14.35 -19.66
CA GLN A 38 -0.92 -14.70 -21.10
C GLN A 38 -1.76 -15.94 -21.41
N GLY A 39 -3.05 -15.90 -21.12
CA GLY A 39 -4.00 -16.98 -21.37
C GLY A 39 -3.75 -18.24 -20.56
N SER A 40 -3.12 -18.16 -19.39
CA SER A 40 -2.95 -19.34 -18.54
C SER A 40 -4.27 -19.80 -17.93
N SER A 41 -4.43 -21.11 -17.73
CA SER A 41 -5.68 -21.65 -17.19
C SER A 41 -5.55 -22.91 -16.35
N ASN A 42 -6.42 -23.13 -15.37
CA ASN A 42 -6.37 -24.32 -14.50
C ASN A 42 -5.00 -24.44 -13.82
N LEU A 43 -4.65 -23.44 -13.02
CA LEU A 43 -3.41 -23.42 -12.26
C LEU A 43 -3.72 -23.39 -10.76
N PHE A 44 -2.96 -24.16 -9.99
CA PHE A 44 -3.02 -24.17 -8.54
C PHE A 44 -1.63 -23.93 -7.94
N GLY A 45 -1.45 -22.92 -7.10
CA GLY A 45 -0.18 -22.69 -6.41
C GLY A 45 0.98 -22.32 -7.34
N CYS A 46 0.71 -21.81 -8.55
CA CYS A 46 1.74 -21.57 -9.56
C CYS A 46 2.30 -20.15 -9.51
N ILE A 47 3.58 -20.00 -9.86
CA ILE A 47 4.30 -18.73 -9.86
C ILE A 47 4.95 -18.48 -11.22
N GLY A 48 4.67 -17.34 -11.85
CA GLY A 48 5.42 -16.88 -13.03
C GLY A 48 5.10 -17.60 -14.35
N LEU A 49 4.07 -18.45 -14.39
CA LEU A 49 3.73 -19.21 -15.59
C LEU A 49 3.06 -18.34 -16.66
N LYS A 50 3.28 -18.70 -17.93
CA LYS A 50 2.70 -18.03 -19.10
C LYS A 50 2.19 -19.08 -20.07
N LYS A 51 1.01 -18.86 -20.67
CA LYS A 51 0.40 -19.77 -21.66
C LYS A 51 0.39 -21.24 -21.19
N SER A 52 0.21 -21.45 -19.89
CA SER A 52 0.33 -22.77 -19.27
C SER A 52 -1.04 -23.25 -18.79
N GLN A 53 -1.22 -24.56 -18.74
CA GLN A 53 -2.46 -25.14 -18.27
C GLN A 53 -2.25 -26.44 -17.50
N TYR A 54 -3.17 -26.72 -16.57
CA TYR A 54 -3.17 -27.91 -15.72
C TYR A 54 -1.85 -28.07 -14.97
N CYS A 55 -1.42 -27.00 -14.29
CA CYS A 55 -0.21 -27.03 -13.47
C CYS A 55 -0.53 -26.88 -12.00
N ILE A 56 0.17 -27.65 -11.17
CA ILE A 56 0.15 -27.53 -9.71
C ILE A 56 1.59 -27.27 -9.28
N LEU A 57 1.83 -26.19 -8.53
CA LEU A 57 3.18 -25.81 -8.07
C LEU A 57 4.21 -25.77 -9.21
N ASN A 58 3.83 -25.16 -10.34
CA ASN A 58 4.59 -25.09 -11.59
C ASN A 58 4.87 -26.41 -12.32
N LYS A 59 4.36 -27.54 -11.83
CA LYS A 59 4.50 -28.83 -12.49
C LYS A 59 3.27 -29.14 -13.35
N PRO A 60 3.44 -29.50 -14.64
CA PRO A 60 2.33 -29.86 -15.51
C PRO A 60 1.80 -31.28 -15.19
N TYR A 61 0.50 -31.46 -15.37
CA TYR A 61 -0.21 -32.72 -15.20
C TYR A 61 -1.18 -32.94 -16.37
N SER A 62 -1.65 -34.17 -16.56
CA SER A 62 -2.84 -34.36 -17.38
C SER A 62 -4.07 -33.74 -16.71
N GLU A 63 -5.09 -33.39 -17.48
CA GLU A 63 -6.34 -32.79 -16.96
C GLU A 63 -6.98 -33.64 -15.85
N MET A 64 -7.03 -34.97 -16.04
CA MET A 64 -7.59 -35.90 -15.05
C MET A 64 -6.77 -35.89 -13.75
N GLU A 65 -5.44 -35.97 -13.85
CA GLU A 65 -4.56 -35.95 -12.67
C GLU A 65 -4.61 -34.61 -11.95
N TYR A 66 -4.67 -33.50 -12.70
CA TYR A 66 -4.81 -32.15 -12.17
C TYR A 66 -6.05 -32.05 -11.28
N HIS A 67 -7.24 -32.40 -11.78
CA HIS A 67 -8.47 -32.27 -11.01
C HIS A 67 -8.54 -33.23 -9.81
N GLN A 68 -7.95 -34.43 -9.92
CA GLN A 68 -7.82 -35.34 -8.78
C GLN A 68 -6.93 -34.77 -7.67
N LEU A 69 -5.77 -34.21 -8.04
CA LEU A 69 -4.83 -33.61 -7.10
C LEU A 69 -5.37 -32.30 -6.52
N GLU A 70 -5.95 -31.43 -7.34
CA GLU A 70 -6.58 -30.18 -6.93
C GLU A 70 -7.64 -30.44 -5.86
N LYS A 71 -8.56 -31.37 -6.10
CA LYS A 71 -9.60 -31.73 -5.12
C LYS A 71 -8.98 -32.22 -3.80
N LYS A 72 -7.94 -33.04 -3.86
CA LYS A 72 -7.24 -33.56 -2.68
C LYS A 72 -6.55 -32.44 -1.89
N ILE A 73 -5.89 -31.52 -2.58
CA ILE A 73 -5.21 -30.37 -1.96
C ILE A 73 -6.23 -29.45 -1.29
N ILE A 74 -7.34 -29.13 -1.97
CA ILE A 74 -8.40 -28.29 -1.43
C ILE A 74 -9.02 -28.91 -0.17
N GLU A 75 -9.29 -30.22 -0.16
CA GLU A 75 -9.82 -30.92 1.01
C GLU A 75 -8.87 -30.85 2.21
N GLN A 76 -7.57 -31.03 1.97
CA GLN A 76 -6.53 -30.90 3.00
C GLN A 76 -6.45 -29.47 3.53
N MET A 77 -6.42 -28.47 2.64
CA MET A 77 -6.37 -27.06 3.03
C MET A 77 -7.63 -26.64 3.80
N ARG A 78 -8.81 -27.14 3.44
CA ARG A 78 -10.05 -26.92 4.22
C ARG A 78 -9.97 -27.51 5.61
N THR A 79 -9.45 -28.73 5.74
CA THR A 79 -9.24 -29.39 7.04
C THR A 79 -8.27 -28.60 7.91
N ALA A 80 -7.26 -27.97 7.29
CA ALA A 80 -6.29 -27.11 7.96
C ALA A 80 -6.78 -25.67 8.22
N GLY A 81 -7.94 -25.27 7.66
CA GLY A 81 -8.43 -23.90 7.75
C GLY A 81 -7.66 -22.89 6.89
N GLU A 82 -6.93 -23.34 5.87
CA GLU A 82 -6.08 -22.52 5.00
C GLU A 82 -6.74 -22.17 3.65
N TYR A 83 -7.75 -22.94 3.23
CA TYR A 83 -8.47 -22.69 1.99
C TYR A 83 -9.49 -21.56 2.16
N GLY A 84 -9.48 -20.56 1.28
CA GLY A 84 -10.46 -19.47 1.31
C GLY A 84 -9.87 -18.08 1.61
N GLU A 85 -8.62 -18.03 2.08
CA GLU A 85 -7.95 -16.78 2.44
C GLU A 85 -6.77 -16.48 1.52
N PHE A 86 -6.42 -15.20 1.38
CA PHE A 86 -5.18 -14.79 0.71
C PHE A 86 -3.94 -15.28 1.47
N PHE A 87 -2.76 -15.18 0.85
CA PHE A 87 -1.52 -15.62 1.48
C PHE A 87 -1.29 -14.93 2.84
N PRO A 88 -1.10 -15.71 3.93
CA PRO A 88 -0.80 -15.15 5.24
C PRO A 88 0.46 -14.27 5.24
N ILE A 89 0.47 -13.23 6.08
CA ILE A 89 1.58 -12.27 6.20
C ILE A 89 2.93 -12.93 6.54
N ARG A 90 2.93 -14.11 7.17
CA ARG A 90 4.16 -14.87 7.47
C ARG A 90 4.97 -15.22 6.21
N TYR A 91 4.30 -15.33 5.06
CA TYR A 91 4.92 -15.60 3.77
C TYR A 91 5.40 -14.35 3.04
N ALA A 92 5.17 -13.16 3.57
CA ALA A 92 5.71 -11.93 2.98
C ALA A 92 7.24 -12.03 2.86
N PRO A 93 7.85 -11.57 1.76
CA PRO A 93 9.30 -11.64 1.57
C PRO A 93 10.06 -10.62 2.44
N PHE A 94 9.38 -9.55 2.89
CA PHE A 94 9.97 -8.45 3.68
C PHE A 94 9.35 -8.40 5.08
N ALA A 95 10.04 -7.78 6.05
CA ALA A 95 9.42 -7.46 7.33
C ALA A 95 8.36 -6.36 7.15
N TYR A 96 7.39 -6.31 8.06
CA TYR A 96 6.26 -5.38 7.98
C TYR A 96 6.72 -3.92 7.88
N ASN A 97 7.65 -3.53 8.75
CA ASN A 97 8.19 -2.18 8.84
C ASN A 97 9.15 -1.79 7.71
N GLU A 98 9.51 -2.74 6.84
CA GLU A 98 10.29 -2.46 5.62
C GLU A 98 9.40 -2.30 4.38
N SER A 99 8.11 -2.64 4.50
CA SER A 99 7.13 -2.52 3.43
C SER A 99 6.42 -1.16 3.44
N ALA A 100 5.53 -0.93 2.48
CA ALA A 100 4.62 0.22 2.50
C ALA A 100 3.43 0.04 3.46
N ALA A 101 3.25 -1.13 4.08
CA ALA A 101 2.11 -1.41 4.95
C ALA A 101 1.98 -0.43 6.13
N PRO A 102 3.05 -0.06 6.86
CA PRO A 102 2.98 0.90 7.97
C PRO A 102 2.51 2.30 7.54
N GLU A 103 2.67 2.67 6.27
CA GLU A 103 2.18 3.97 5.77
C GLU A 103 0.66 4.06 5.77
N TYR A 104 -0.02 2.91 5.67
CA TYR A 104 -1.47 2.82 5.57
C TYR A 104 -2.10 2.21 6.81
N PHE A 105 -1.40 1.28 7.46
CA PHE A 105 -1.84 0.53 8.62
C PHE A 105 -0.71 0.57 9.66
N PRO A 106 -0.62 1.65 10.47
CA PRO A 106 0.39 1.74 11.50
C PRO A 106 0.17 0.64 12.55
N CYS A 107 1.18 -0.22 12.75
CA CYS A 107 1.15 -1.29 13.74
C CYS A 107 2.42 -1.30 14.60
N THR A 108 2.28 -1.77 15.84
CA THR A 108 3.41 -2.03 16.73
C THR A 108 4.09 -3.37 16.39
N PRO A 109 5.35 -3.58 16.80
CA PRO A 109 6.03 -4.87 16.64
C PRO A 109 5.24 -6.05 17.23
N GLU A 110 4.58 -5.85 18.38
CA GLU A 110 3.79 -6.87 19.07
C GLU A 110 2.54 -7.22 18.26
N GLN A 111 1.86 -6.23 17.68
CA GLN A 111 0.70 -6.44 16.81
C GLN A 111 1.08 -7.22 15.55
N VAL A 112 2.21 -6.86 14.92
CA VAL A 112 2.72 -7.56 13.74
C VAL A 112 3.07 -9.02 14.07
N THR A 113 3.71 -9.24 15.22
CA THR A 113 4.07 -10.59 15.67
C THR A 113 2.82 -11.44 15.94
N ALA A 114 1.77 -10.86 16.53
CA ALA A 114 0.49 -11.53 16.77
C ALA A 114 -0.20 -11.97 15.45
N LEU A 115 0.03 -11.24 14.35
CA LEU A 115 -0.43 -11.61 13.01
C LEU A 115 0.47 -12.65 12.32
N GLY A 116 1.57 -13.08 12.97
CA GLY A 116 2.58 -13.97 12.38
C GLY A 116 3.55 -13.28 11.42
N GLY A 117 3.59 -11.94 11.42
CA GLY A 117 4.50 -11.14 10.61
C GLY A 117 5.89 -11.02 11.23
N ARG A 118 6.84 -10.51 10.44
CA ARG A 118 8.21 -10.22 10.90
C ARG A 118 8.40 -8.72 11.11
N TRP A 119 9.20 -8.34 12.11
CA TRP A 119 9.63 -6.96 12.36
C TRP A 119 11.15 -6.87 12.30
N GLN A 120 11.67 -5.96 11.48
CA GLN A 120 13.10 -5.73 11.34
C GLN A 120 13.58 -4.72 12.39
N VAL A 121 14.40 -5.17 13.35
CA VAL A 121 14.90 -4.34 14.46
C VAL A 121 16.23 -3.66 14.13
N GLU A 122 17.12 -4.35 13.41
CA GLU A 122 18.46 -3.84 13.14
C GLU A 122 18.46 -2.88 11.94
N ASP A 123 18.79 -1.61 12.18
CA ASP A 123 19.26 -0.71 11.14
C ASP A 123 20.77 -0.92 10.97
N ARG A 124 21.16 -1.74 9.98
CA ARG A 124 22.55 -2.14 9.75
C ARG A 124 23.48 -0.99 9.32
N LYS A 125 22.98 0.23 9.20
CA LYS A 125 23.73 1.35 8.59
C LYS A 125 24.32 2.26 9.66
N GLN A 126 25.66 2.30 9.69
CA GLN A 126 26.41 3.34 10.39
C GLN A 126 26.33 4.64 9.57
N TYR A 127 25.59 5.63 10.08
CA TYR A 127 25.45 6.93 9.43
C TYR A 127 26.71 7.78 9.58
N LYS A 128 27.10 8.44 8.51
CA LYS A 128 28.27 9.33 8.47
C LYS A 128 27.85 10.78 8.57
N VAL A 129 28.76 11.63 9.06
CA VAL A 129 28.57 13.09 9.05
C VAL A 129 28.45 13.57 7.60
N GLN A 130 27.59 14.57 7.38
CA GLN A 130 27.44 15.16 6.05
C GLN A 130 28.74 15.83 5.59
N THR A 131 29.01 15.78 4.29
CA THR A 131 30.25 16.32 3.69
C THR A 131 30.04 17.65 2.98
N TYR A 132 28.82 18.19 3.01
CA TYR A 132 28.46 19.40 2.28
C TYR A 132 27.46 20.24 3.07
N ARG A 133 27.64 21.56 3.03
CA ARG A 133 26.71 22.53 3.63
C ARG A 133 25.73 23.00 2.57
N VAL A 134 24.49 22.57 2.69
CA VAL A 134 23.41 22.98 1.79
C VAL A 134 23.10 24.46 1.99
N LEU A 135 23.18 25.25 0.92
CA LEU A 135 22.80 26.67 0.91
C LEU A 135 21.27 26.79 0.87
N SER A 136 20.73 27.86 1.45
CA SER A 136 19.29 28.14 1.43
C SER A 136 18.79 28.48 0.02
N ASP A 137 19.61 29.19 -0.75
CA ASP A 137 19.36 29.49 -2.14
C ASP A 137 19.91 28.36 -3.02
N SER A 138 19.01 27.62 -3.66
CA SER A 138 19.36 26.49 -4.52
C SER A 138 20.03 26.92 -5.82
N THR A 139 19.84 28.16 -6.27
CA THR A 139 20.46 28.68 -7.50
C THR A 139 21.97 28.87 -7.38
N LEU A 140 22.46 29.04 -6.14
CA LEU A 140 23.88 29.25 -5.81
C LEU A 140 24.63 27.95 -5.47
N VAL A 141 23.92 26.82 -5.36
CA VAL A 141 24.54 25.53 -5.04
C VAL A 141 25.32 25.02 -6.26
N SER A 142 26.58 24.61 -6.10
CA SER A 142 27.43 24.04 -7.17
C SER A 142 27.11 22.56 -7.44
N ASP A 143 27.64 22.01 -8.54
CA ASP A 143 27.47 20.57 -8.87
C ASP A 143 28.22 19.64 -7.92
N ASP A 144 29.12 20.16 -7.08
CA ASP A 144 29.90 19.36 -6.11
C ASP A 144 29.00 18.64 -5.10
N ILE A 145 27.79 19.18 -4.86
CA ILE A 145 26.77 18.54 -4.02
C ILE A 145 26.37 17.15 -4.53
N LEU A 146 26.53 16.86 -5.82
CA LEU A 146 26.19 15.55 -6.39
C LEU A 146 27.13 14.44 -5.92
N GLN A 147 28.36 14.79 -5.54
CA GLN A 147 29.34 13.86 -4.93
C GLN A 147 29.25 13.86 -3.40
N ALA A 148 28.50 14.79 -2.82
CA ALA A 148 28.37 14.93 -1.39
C ALA A 148 27.51 13.82 -0.77
N LEU A 149 27.80 13.54 0.49
CA LEU A 149 26.93 12.80 1.38
C LEU A 149 26.15 13.82 2.23
N LEU A 150 24.82 13.86 2.08
CA LEU A 150 23.95 14.68 2.92
C LEU A 150 23.45 13.84 4.10
N ALA A 151 23.08 14.49 5.20
CA ALA A 151 22.49 13.83 6.37
C ALA A 151 21.10 14.41 6.65
N CYS A 152 20.11 13.54 6.82
CA CYS A 152 18.73 13.95 7.08
C CYS A 152 18.63 14.60 8.47
N GLN A 153 18.11 15.82 8.56
CA GLN A 153 17.94 16.48 9.86
C GLN A 153 16.94 15.76 10.79
N HIS A 154 16.00 14.99 10.25
CA HIS A 154 14.99 14.27 11.03
C HIS A 154 15.47 12.91 11.53
N CYS A 155 15.96 12.04 10.63
CA CYS A 155 16.32 10.65 10.97
C CYS A 155 17.82 10.35 10.91
N GLN A 156 18.66 11.36 10.62
CA GLN A 156 20.12 11.24 10.47
C GLN A 156 20.60 10.32 9.33
N ARG A 157 19.70 9.69 8.57
CA ARG A 157 20.03 8.88 7.40
C ARG A 157 20.79 9.69 6.36
N ASN A 158 21.81 9.06 5.78
CA ASN A 158 22.49 9.66 4.65
C ASN A 158 21.67 9.54 3.37
N TYR A 159 21.72 10.59 2.53
CA TYR A 159 21.13 10.61 1.20
C TYR A 159 22.02 11.41 0.24
N ARG A 160 21.73 11.29 -1.05
CA ARG A 160 22.40 12.03 -2.12
C ARG A 160 21.35 12.66 -3.03
N LEU A 161 21.76 13.66 -3.78
CA LEU A 161 20.97 14.25 -4.85
C LEU A 161 21.41 13.69 -6.20
N THR A 162 20.44 13.47 -7.06
CA THR A 162 20.67 13.20 -8.48
C THR A 162 20.80 14.51 -9.25
N GLN A 163 21.41 14.44 -10.44
CA GLN A 163 21.53 15.60 -11.33
C GLN A 163 20.15 16.19 -11.70
N ALA A 164 19.15 15.33 -11.91
CA ALA A 164 17.79 15.75 -12.23
C ALA A 164 17.13 16.52 -11.07
N GLU A 165 17.33 16.08 -9.83
CA GLU A 165 16.84 16.78 -8.64
C GLU A 165 17.50 18.16 -8.48
N LEU A 166 18.83 18.23 -8.60
CA LEU A 166 19.56 19.51 -8.51
C LEU A 166 19.11 20.51 -9.57
N ALA A 167 18.96 20.05 -10.82
CA ALA A 167 18.45 20.88 -11.92
C ALA A 167 17.02 21.37 -11.65
N PHE A 168 16.16 20.53 -11.08
CA PHE A 168 14.81 20.92 -10.67
C PHE A 168 14.83 22.03 -9.60
N TYR A 169 15.65 21.88 -8.56
CA TYR A 169 15.74 22.87 -7.47
C TYR A 169 16.23 24.22 -7.98
N ARG A 170 17.30 24.25 -8.78
CA ARG A 170 17.80 25.48 -9.39
C ARG A 170 16.76 26.17 -10.29
N ARG A 171 16.10 25.40 -11.16
CA ARG A 171 15.13 25.95 -12.11
C ARG A 171 13.91 26.55 -11.43
N THR A 172 13.46 25.95 -10.33
CA THR A 172 12.24 26.38 -9.62
C THR A 172 12.53 27.36 -8.50
N GLY A 173 13.79 27.57 -8.13
CA GLY A 173 14.20 28.42 -7.02
C GLY A 173 13.78 27.89 -5.65
N VAL A 174 13.30 26.64 -5.56
CA VAL A 174 12.91 26.05 -4.26
C VAL A 174 14.14 25.51 -3.54
N PRO A 175 14.21 25.61 -2.20
CA PRO A 175 15.36 25.14 -1.43
C PRO A 175 15.62 23.65 -1.60
N ILE A 176 16.90 23.27 -1.55
CA ILE A 176 17.30 21.86 -1.52
C ILE A 176 16.81 21.25 -0.18
N PRO A 177 16.19 20.06 -0.21
CA PRO A 177 15.64 19.45 0.99
C PRO A 177 16.73 19.10 2.00
N GLN A 178 16.44 19.40 3.27
CA GLN A 178 17.26 19.01 4.43
C GLN A 178 16.87 17.62 4.99
N TRP A 179 15.77 17.06 4.48
CA TRP A 179 15.23 15.76 4.89
C TRP A 179 15.42 14.77 3.74
N CYS A 180 15.72 13.51 4.08
CA CYS A 180 15.86 12.45 3.10
C CYS A 180 14.52 12.20 2.35
N PRO A 181 14.56 11.53 1.19
CA PRO A 181 13.35 11.19 0.42
C PRO A 181 12.26 10.50 1.26
N ASP A 182 12.64 9.55 2.12
CA ASP A 182 11.70 8.78 2.95
C ASP A 182 10.97 9.67 3.96
N CYS A 183 11.69 10.52 4.70
CA CYS A 183 11.05 11.44 5.66
C CYS A 183 10.14 12.45 4.97
N ARG A 184 10.53 12.95 3.80
CA ARG A 184 9.66 13.82 2.99
C ARG A 184 8.42 13.07 2.50
N HIS A 185 8.57 11.80 2.13
CA HIS A 185 7.46 10.95 1.74
C HIS A 185 6.49 10.73 2.90
N LEU A 186 6.99 10.35 4.07
CA LEU A 186 6.18 10.18 5.27
C LEU A 186 5.43 11.47 5.65
N GLN A 187 6.10 12.63 5.59
CA GLN A 187 5.44 13.92 5.83
C GLN A 187 4.30 14.18 4.85
N ARG A 188 4.48 13.89 3.55
CA ARG A 188 3.40 14.01 2.57
C ARG A 188 2.27 13.01 2.83
N MET A 189 2.60 11.80 3.26
CA MET A 189 1.60 10.78 3.59
C MET A 189 0.74 11.18 4.79
N GLN A 190 1.32 11.88 5.78
CA GLN A 190 0.60 12.43 6.93
C GLN A 190 -0.41 13.53 6.58
N LEU A 191 -0.31 14.15 5.41
CA LEU A 191 -1.31 15.11 4.92
C LEU A 191 -2.58 14.43 4.40
N ARG A 192 -2.54 13.10 4.21
CA ARG A 192 -3.69 12.32 3.77
C ARG A 192 -4.50 11.90 4.98
N ASN A 193 -5.82 11.85 4.79
CA ASN A 193 -6.67 11.22 5.78
C ASN A 193 -6.35 9.72 5.88
N PRO A 194 -6.46 9.14 7.09
CA PRO A 194 -6.20 7.72 7.30
C PRO A 194 -7.25 6.85 6.59
N ARG A 195 -6.90 5.59 6.33
CA ARG A 195 -7.82 4.58 5.77
C ARG A 195 -8.71 3.97 6.85
N GLN A 196 -9.31 4.82 7.67
CA GLN A 196 -10.22 4.46 8.74
C GLN A 196 -11.45 5.34 8.64
N LEU A 197 -12.62 4.74 8.83
CA LEU A 197 -13.89 5.43 8.87
C LEU A 197 -14.39 5.48 10.31
N TRP A 198 -14.92 6.64 10.68
CA TRP A 198 -15.59 6.87 11.94
C TRP A 198 -17.02 7.30 11.67
N GLN A 199 -17.94 6.72 12.42
CA GLN A 199 -19.31 7.20 12.52
C GLN A 199 -19.32 8.55 13.21
N ARG A 200 -19.95 9.55 12.59
CA ARG A 200 -20.11 10.90 13.14
C ARG A 200 -21.50 11.44 12.86
N GLN A 201 -21.90 12.40 13.69
CA GLN A 201 -23.05 13.24 13.46
C GLN A 201 -22.61 14.61 12.93
N CYS A 202 -23.39 15.16 11.99
CA CYS A 202 -23.23 16.51 11.49
C CYS A 202 -23.02 17.52 12.62
N MET A 203 -22.03 18.41 12.45
CA MET A 203 -21.68 19.42 13.43
C MET A 203 -22.39 20.75 13.20
N CYS A 204 -23.29 20.83 12.22
CA CYS A 204 -24.01 22.05 11.91
C CYS A 204 -25.05 22.38 12.99
N THR A 205 -25.00 23.62 13.48
CA THR A 205 -25.95 24.19 14.46
C THR A 205 -26.64 25.45 13.92
N GLN A 206 -26.52 25.71 12.62
CA GLN A 206 -27.09 26.88 11.98
C GLN A 206 -28.63 26.81 12.00
N THR A 207 -29.27 27.92 12.31
CA THR A 207 -30.73 27.98 12.45
C THR A 207 -31.46 28.21 11.14
N ASP A 208 -30.77 28.72 10.12
CA ASP A 208 -31.33 28.97 8.80
C ASP A 208 -31.30 27.71 7.92
N HIS A 209 -30.63 26.63 8.33
CA HIS A 209 -30.59 25.34 7.66
C HIS A 209 -31.86 24.51 7.89
N ALA A 210 -32.04 23.42 7.13
CA ALA A 210 -33.22 22.54 7.19
C ALA A 210 -33.24 21.61 8.43
N HIS A 211 -32.83 22.12 9.59
CA HIS A 211 -32.85 21.40 10.87
C HIS A 211 -33.07 22.38 12.02
N HIS A 212 -33.66 21.90 13.12
CA HIS A 212 -33.82 22.68 14.35
C HIS A 212 -32.73 22.30 15.35
N GLY A 213 -31.91 23.28 15.76
CA GLY A 213 -30.76 23.04 16.62
C GLY A 213 -29.63 22.33 15.86
N ARG A 214 -29.04 21.28 16.45
CA ARG A 214 -27.97 20.52 15.81
C ARG A 214 -28.55 19.55 14.77
N CYS A 215 -27.96 19.55 13.57
CA CYS A 215 -28.33 18.60 12.51
C CYS A 215 -28.16 17.15 12.98
N SER A 216 -29.21 16.34 12.81
CA SER A 216 -29.26 14.94 13.29
C SER A 216 -28.66 13.92 12.31
N VAL A 217 -28.24 14.35 11.11
CA VAL A 217 -27.71 13.45 10.08
C VAL A 217 -26.40 12.81 10.53
N GLU A 218 -26.34 11.49 10.47
CA GLU A 218 -25.16 10.67 10.73
C GLU A 218 -24.53 10.16 9.44
N PHE A 219 -23.21 10.03 9.42
CA PHE A 219 -22.45 9.57 8.27
C PHE A 219 -21.08 9.03 8.69
N GLU A 220 -20.46 8.27 7.79
CA GLU A 220 -19.08 7.83 7.94
C GLU A 220 -18.12 8.84 7.33
N THR A 221 -17.02 9.09 8.02
CA THR A 221 -15.99 10.01 7.55
C THR A 221 -14.60 9.60 8.00
N THR A 222 -13.58 10.13 7.33
CA THR A 222 -12.16 9.90 7.65
C THR A 222 -11.60 10.93 8.65
N PHE A 223 -12.46 11.74 9.25
CA PHE A 223 -12.09 12.70 10.29
C PHE A 223 -12.39 12.12 11.68
N SER A 224 -11.37 11.74 12.44
CA SER A 224 -11.56 11.14 13.77
C SER A 224 -12.27 12.10 14.75
N PRO A 225 -13.04 11.61 15.75
CA PRO A 225 -13.69 12.44 16.76
C PRO A 225 -12.75 13.43 17.49
N GLU A 226 -11.45 13.12 17.62
CA GLU A 226 -10.49 14.03 18.26
C GLU A 226 -10.05 15.21 17.37
N ARG A 227 -10.35 15.17 16.07
CA ARG A 227 -10.07 16.26 15.13
C ARG A 227 -10.94 17.48 15.40
N LYS A 228 -10.34 18.67 15.26
CA LYS A 228 -10.96 19.96 15.60
C LYS A 228 -11.76 20.57 14.46
N GLU A 229 -11.57 20.08 13.25
CA GLU A 229 -12.25 20.54 12.06
C GLU A 229 -13.77 20.30 12.15
N LEU A 230 -14.56 21.26 11.66
CA LEU A 230 -16.00 21.12 11.54
C LEU A 230 -16.33 20.18 10.39
N VAL A 231 -17.18 19.19 10.65
CA VAL A 231 -17.62 18.22 9.65
C VAL A 231 -19.13 18.30 9.49
N TYR A 232 -19.56 18.81 8.34
CA TYR A 232 -20.97 18.94 7.98
C TYR A 232 -21.40 17.78 7.08
N CYS A 233 -22.68 17.43 7.12
CA CYS A 233 -23.27 16.60 6.07
C CYS A 233 -23.30 17.38 4.75
N GLU A 234 -23.45 16.67 3.64
CA GLU A 234 -23.44 17.25 2.29
C GLU A 234 -24.39 18.46 2.17
N GLN A 235 -25.63 18.33 2.66
CA GLN A 235 -26.64 19.40 2.57
C GLN A 235 -26.26 20.65 3.37
N CYS A 236 -25.75 20.48 4.60
CA CYS A 236 -25.33 21.61 5.44
C CYS A 236 -24.06 22.26 4.90
N TYR A 237 -23.13 21.47 4.35
CA TYR A 237 -21.92 21.99 3.72
C TYR A 237 -22.26 22.83 2.48
N GLN A 238 -23.14 22.33 1.61
CA GLN A 238 -23.56 23.04 0.41
C GLN A 238 -24.16 24.40 0.74
N LYS A 239 -25.04 24.47 1.75
CA LYS A 239 -25.69 25.72 2.14
C LYS A 239 -24.76 26.74 2.82
N GLU A 240 -23.73 26.27 3.53
CA GLU A 240 -22.77 27.15 4.19
C GLU A 240 -21.73 27.71 3.19
N VAL A 241 -21.36 26.94 2.17
CA VAL A 241 -20.27 27.27 1.25
C VAL A 241 -20.76 27.88 -0.07
N TYR A 242 -21.97 27.56 -0.52
CA TYR A 242 -22.56 28.01 -1.79
C TYR A 242 -23.87 28.77 -1.57
#